data_AF-A0A8J7UG85-F1
#
_entry.id   AF-A0A8J7UG85-F1
#
_cell.length_a   1.000
_cell.length_b   1.000
_cell.length_c   1.000
_cell.angle_alpha   90.00
_cell.angle_beta   90.00
_cell.angle_gamma   90.00
#
_symmetry.space_group_name_H-M   'P 1'
#
loop_
_entity.id
_entity.type
_entity.pdbx_description
1 polymer ?
#
loop_
_entity_poly.entity_id
_entity_poly.type
_entity_poly.pdbx_seq_one_letter_code
_entity_poly.pdbx_strand_id
1 'polypeptide(L)'
;MLQDYLDQVLDVFSDGVCVTDAGGKVLYVNAMHGKMTGIPRESMIDRDVLEFTGRGVFDTVLNPEVLRTGKPLTKVQTLSSGRRLVLEGHPIFDRAGRVVFCVTILRDESRLEEMRGKIEFQKELLDVFTKLSSAARMQDADMPEIVQSGSMAALRSKISMLAKTDAPVLLLGETGVGKDVLAKRIHRESGRKNCPFIKVDCGSISPGLIETELFGYVGGTFSGANRNGKVGLIEAADSGTVYLDEIGELPIAMQTRLLRFLQDGEVLRVGATHPKRLDVRIIAATNKDLESAIRSGEFRSDLYYRLRIAVLEIPPLRERRDDILPMAHFFLDFYNHKYGRKMSFSAGAENAMQAHAW
;
A
#
# COMPACT_ATOMS: atom_id res chain seq x y z
N MET A 1 -30.13 -37.83 14.89
CA MET A 1 -29.11 -37.73 13.83
C MET A 1 -28.39 -36.40 13.86
N LEU A 2 -28.98 -35.23 13.52
CA LEU A 2 -28.24 -33.95 13.61
C LEU A 2 -27.97 -33.47 15.06
N GLN A 3 -28.91 -33.75 15.97
CA GLN A 3 -28.77 -33.42 17.40
C GLN A 3 -27.55 -34.09 18.05
N ASP A 4 -27.13 -35.26 17.56
CA ASP A 4 -26.00 -36.03 18.09
C ASP A 4 -24.63 -35.41 17.72
N TYR A 5 -24.59 -34.47 16.77
CA TYR A 5 -23.38 -33.78 16.30
C TYR A 5 -23.37 -32.28 16.59
N LEU A 6 -24.28 -31.80 17.45
CA LEU A 6 -24.44 -30.36 17.71
C LEU A 6 -23.13 -29.70 18.18
N ASP A 7 -22.38 -30.39 19.03
CA ASP A 7 -21.07 -29.91 19.52
C ASP A 7 -20.08 -29.69 18.36
N GLN A 8 -19.99 -30.65 17.42
CA GLN A 8 -19.09 -30.55 16.27
C GLN A 8 -19.51 -29.42 15.33
N VAL A 9 -20.82 -29.23 15.12
CA VAL A 9 -21.35 -28.15 14.28
C VAL A 9 -21.03 -26.78 14.88
N LEU A 10 -21.21 -26.63 16.20
CA LEU A 10 -20.98 -25.37 16.89
C LEU A 10 -19.48 -25.03 17.06
N ASP A 11 -18.61 -26.03 17.06
CA ASP A 11 -17.14 -25.86 17.11
C ASP A 11 -16.52 -25.43 15.77
N VAL A 12 -17.23 -25.57 14.65
CA VAL A 12 -16.78 -25.06 13.33
C VAL A 12 -16.85 -23.53 13.28
N PHE A 13 -17.73 -22.91 14.07
CA PHE A 13 -17.85 -21.45 14.08
C PHE A 13 -16.63 -20.80 14.70
N SER A 14 -16.18 -19.71 14.08
CA SER A 14 -15.08 -18.90 14.60
C SER A 14 -15.48 -17.98 15.76
N ASP A 15 -16.76 -17.98 16.12
CA ASP A 15 -17.33 -17.17 17.21
C ASP A 15 -17.48 -18.04 18.46
N GLY A 16 -17.33 -17.43 19.63
CA GLY A 16 -17.71 -18.08 20.88
C GLY A 16 -19.23 -18.20 20.95
N VAL A 17 -19.74 -19.34 21.40
CA VAL A 17 -21.18 -19.57 21.60
C VAL A 17 -21.40 -20.00 23.04
N CYS A 18 -22.37 -19.38 23.71
CA CYS A 18 -22.86 -19.76 25.02
C CYS A 18 -24.39 -19.84 24.99
N VAL A 19 -24.96 -20.91 25.54
CA VAL A 19 -26.42 -21.09 25.66
C VAL A 19 -26.78 -21.16 27.14
N THR A 20 -27.75 -20.34 27.53
CA THR A 20 -28.25 -20.26 28.91
C THR A 20 -29.76 -20.52 28.93
N ASP A 21 -30.26 -21.09 30.02
CA ASP A 21 -31.70 -21.24 30.25
C ASP A 21 -32.35 -19.95 30.80
N ALA A 22 -33.66 -20.01 31.03
CA ALA A 22 -34.43 -18.90 31.61
C ALA A 22 -34.04 -18.52 33.04
N GLY A 23 -33.28 -19.37 33.75
CA GLY A 23 -32.72 -19.10 35.07
C GLY A 23 -31.28 -18.57 35.04
N GLY A 24 -30.67 -18.41 33.85
CA GLY A 24 -29.28 -17.99 33.71
C GLY A 24 -28.27 -19.13 33.82
N LYS A 25 -28.73 -20.38 33.93
CA LYS A 25 -27.86 -21.56 34.00
C LYS A 25 -27.26 -21.85 32.64
N VAL A 26 -25.94 -22.01 32.59
CA VAL A 26 -25.21 -22.32 31.35
C VAL A 26 -25.43 -23.78 30.97
N LEU A 27 -26.02 -23.99 29.80
CA LEU A 27 -26.32 -25.32 29.24
C LEU A 27 -25.25 -25.78 28.26
N TYR A 28 -24.60 -24.84 27.56
CA TYR A 28 -23.63 -25.15 26.53
C TYR A 28 -22.65 -24.01 26.29
N VAL A 29 -21.38 -24.36 26.03
CA VAL A 29 -20.38 -23.47 25.45
C VAL A 29 -19.54 -24.24 24.42
N ASN A 30 -19.21 -23.60 23.30
CA ASN A 30 -18.33 -24.20 22.29
C ASN A 30 -16.84 -23.99 22.63
N ALA A 31 -15.95 -24.68 21.92
CA ALA A 31 -14.51 -24.60 22.14
C ALA A 31 -13.96 -23.17 21.94
N MET A 32 -14.53 -22.42 20.99
CA MET A 32 -14.13 -21.03 20.75
C MET A 32 -14.45 -20.10 21.92
N HIS A 33 -15.57 -20.31 22.62
CA HIS A 33 -15.87 -19.57 23.84
C HIS A 33 -14.76 -19.73 24.87
N GLY A 34 -14.32 -20.96 25.14
CA GLY A 34 -13.24 -21.24 26.10
C GLY A 34 -11.91 -20.60 25.69
N LYS A 35 -11.58 -20.63 24.40
CA LYS A 35 -10.39 -19.94 23.86
C LYS A 35 -10.47 -18.40 23.97
N MET A 36 -11.66 -17.83 23.80
CA MET A 36 -11.85 -16.37 23.86
C MET A 36 -11.83 -15.86 25.30
N THR A 37 -12.51 -16.58 26.20
CA THR A 37 -12.68 -16.19 27.60
C THR A 37 -11.56 -16.67 28.52
N GLY A 38 -10.83 -17.72 28.13
CA GLY A 38 -9.87 -18.42 28.99
C GLY A 38 -10.53 -19.32 30.04
N ILE A 39 -11.86 -19.49 29.98
CA ILE A 39 -12.64 -20.25 30.96
C ILE A 39 -12.93 -21.65 30.40
N PRO A 40 -12.51 -22.74 31.08
CA PRO A 40 -12.81 -24.12 30.64
C PRO A 40 -14.31 -24.39 30.64
N ARG A 41 -14.79 -25.16 29.65
CA ARG A 41 -16.22 -25.52 29.51
C ARG A 41 -16.77 -26.13 30.79
N GLU A 42 -16.02 -27.06 31.38
CA GLU A 42 -16.37 -27.82 32.58
C GLU A 42 -16.61 -26.93 33.81
N SER A 43 -15.99 -25.74 33.82
CA SER A 43 -16.17 -24.78 34.90
C SER A 43 -17.42 -23.91 34.75
N MET A 44 -18.02 -23.87 33.55
CA MET A 44 -19.21 -23.07 33.25
C MET A 44 -20.49 -23.88 33.20
N ILE A 45 -20.46 -25.10 32.63
CA ILE A 45 -21.66 -25.93 32.50
C ILE A 45 -22.33 -26.11 33.86
N ASP A 46 -23.65 -26.01 33.87
CA ASP A 46 -24.52 -26.10 35.03
C ASP A 46 -24.36 -25.01 36.11
N ARG A 47 -23.56 -23.97 35.86
CA ARG A 47 -23.43 -22.79 36.74
C ARG A 47 -24.33 -21.65 36.29
N ASP A 48 -24.68 -20.77 37.22
CA ASP A 48 -25.34 -19.51 36.91
C ASP A 48 -24.31 -18.54 36.31
N VAL A 49 -24.64 -17.98 35.14
CA VAL A 49 -23.78 -17.02 34.43
C VAL A 49 -23.49 -15.76 35.27
N LEU A 50 -24.37 -15.40 36.21
CA LEU A 50 -24.17 -14.27 37.12
C LEU A 50 -23.07 -14.52 38.16
N GLU A 51 -22.73 -15.77 38.49
CA GLU A 51 -21.62 -16.05 39.40
C GLU A 51 -20.29 -15.50 38.87
N PHE A 52 -20.10 -15.54 37.55
CA PHE A 52 -18.89 -15.06 36.90
C PHE A 52 -18.80 -13.53 36.87
N THR A 53 -19.95 -12.84 36.78
CA THR A 53 -20.00 -11.39 37.02
C THR A 53 -19.68 -11.05 38.48
N GLY A 54 -20.24 -11.79 39.44
CA GLY A 54 -20.01 -11.57 40.87
C GLY A 54 -18.55 -11.82 41.29
N ARG A 55 -17.84 -12.71 40.60
CA ARG A 55 -16.41 -12.98 40.80
C ARG A 55 -15.48 -12.04 40.02
N GLY A 56 -16.03 -11.09 39.25
CA GLY A 56 -15.26 -10.14 38.44
C GLY A 56 -14.52 -10.77 37.27
N VAL A 57 -14.92 -11.96 36.81
CA VAL A 57 -14.31 -12.63 35.65
C VAL A 57 -14.65 -11.88 34.37
N PHE A 58 -15.86 -11.33 34.31
CA PHE A 58 -16.31 -10.38 33.30
C PHE A 58 -17.32 -9.38 33.88
N ASP A 59 -17.43 -8.22 33.25
CA ASP A 59 -18.22 -7.08 33.72
C ASP A 59 -19.72 -7.14 33.39
N THR A 60 -20.14 -7.95 32.40
CA THR A 60 -21.53 -7.98 31.94
C THR A 60 -21.98 -9.31 31.36
N VAL A 61 -23.29 -9.57 31.38
CA VAL A 61 -23.97 -10.72 30.75
C VAL A 61 -25.27 -10.26 30.10
N LEU A 62 -25.74 -10.99 29.08
CA LEU A 62 -26.94 -10.61 28.33
C LEU A 62 -28.23 -11.30 28.80
N ASN A 63 -28.12 -12.47 29.43
CA ASN A 63 -29.27 -13.34 29.73
C ASN A 63 -30.43 -12.61 30.46
N PRO A 64 -30.22 -11.89 31.59
CA PRO A 64 -31.34 -11.28 32.32
C PRO A 64 -32.12 -10.26 31.48
N GLU A 65 -31.42 -9.49 30.65
CA GLU A 65 -32.03 -8.44 29.84
C GLU A 65 -32.71 -8.99 28.58
N VAL A 66 -32.13 -10.01 27.95
CA VAL A 66 -32.72 -10.71 26.81
C VAL A 66 -34.01 -11.43 27.23
N LEU A 67 -34.02 -12.09 28.40
CA LEU A 67 -35.22 -12.75 28.93
C LEU A 67 -36.33 -11.73 29.27
N ARG A 68 -35.95 -10.61 29.90
CA ARG A 68 -36.91 -9.56 30.29
C ARG A 68 -37.54 -8.87 29.08
N THR A 69 -36.75 -8.62 28.03
CA THR A 69 -37.20 -7.85 26.86
C THR A 69 -37.77 -8.71 25.74
N GLY A 70 -37.36 -9.98 25.67
CA GLY A 70 -37.66 -10.85 24.53
C GLY A 70 -37.05 -10.35 23.21
N LYS A 71 -36.04 -9.47 23.26
CA LYS A 71 -35.42 -8.87 22.07
C LYS A 71 -33.92 -9.18 22.01
N PRO A 72 -33.34 -9.24 20.80
CA PRO A 72 -31.89 -9.30 20.66
C PRO A 72 -31.21 -8.09 21.32
N LEU A 73 -30.04 -8.32 21.91
CA LEU A 73 -29.27 -7.30 22.61
C LEU A 73 -27.78 -7.44 22.28
N THR A 74 -27.10 -6.31 22.11
CA THR A 74 -25.64 -6.27 21.90
C THR A 74 -24.99 -5.46 23.01
N LYS A 75 -23.93 -5.99 23.64
CA LYS A 75 -23.08 -5.25 24.58
C LYS A 75 -21.61 -5.61 24.38
N VAL A 76 -20.73 -4.74 24.85
CA VAL A 76 -19.31 -5.05 24.99
C VAL A 76 -19.08 -5.60 26.39
N GLN A 77 -18.36 -6.72 26.47
CA GLN A 77 -17.92 -7.34 27.70
C GLN A 77 -16.40 -7.18 27.82
N THR A 78 -15.94 -6.77 29.00
CA THR A 78 -14.53 -6.73 29.36
C THR A 78 -14.21 -7.88 30.30
N LEU A 79 -13.27 -8.72 29.92
CA LEU A 79 -12.77 -9.79 30.78
C LEU A 79 -11.78 -9.23 31.81
N SER A 80 -11.57 -9.96 32.91
CA SER A 80 -10.54 -9.63 33.91
C SER A 80 -9.12 -9.53 33.34
N SER A 81 -8.86 -10.19 32.21
CA SER A 81 -7.60 -10.10 31.45
C SER A 81 -7.43 -8.80 30.66
N GLY A 82 -8.45 -7.93 30.61
CA GLY A 82 -8.48 -6.70 29.81
C GLY A 82 -8.93 -6.91 28.36
N ARG A 83 -9.16 -8.16 27.91
CA ARG A 83 -9.68 -8.47 26.57
C ARG A 83 -11.14 -8.02 26.47
N ARG A 84 -11.49 -7.38 25.35
CA ARG A 84 -12.85 -6.93 25.05
C ARG A 84 -13.53 -7.82 24.02
N LEU A 85 -14.75 -8.24 24.31
CA LEU A 85 -15.58 -9.08 23.47
C LEU A 85 -16.91 -8.38 23.17
N VAL A 86 -17.37 -8.46 21.92
CA VAL A 86 -18.71 -8.05 21.54
C VAL A 86 -19.65 -9.23 21.74
N LEU A 87 -20.63 -9.07 22.62
CA LEU A 87 -21.67 -10.05 22.89
C LEU A 87 -22.92 -9.72 22.09
N GLU A 88 -23.50 -10.71 21.42
CA GLU A 88 -24.82 -10.62 20.80
C GLU A 88 -25.73 -11.72 21.37
N GLY A 89 -26.80 -11.31 22.04
CA GLY A 89 -27.73 -12.20 22.73
C GLY A 89 -29.02 -12.34 21.94
N HIS A 90 -29.43 -13.58 21.67
CA HIS A 90 -30.64 -13.90 20.93
C HIS A 90 -31.59 -14.75 21.77
N PRO A 91 -32.86 -14.34 21.95
CA PRO A 91 -33.86 -15.13 22.65
C PRO A 91 -34.36 -16.29 21.77
N ILE A 92 -34.50 -17.47 22.38
CA ILE A 92 -35.15 -18.64 21.77
C ILE A 92 -36.51 -18.84 22.46
N PHE A 93 -37.56 -18.98 21.67
CA PHE A 93 -38.94 -19.04 22.15
C PHE A 93 -39.50 -20.47 22.13
N ASP A 94 -40.35 -20.80 23.12
CA ASP A 94 -41.21 -21.98 23.06
C ASP A 94 -42.44 -21.75 22.17
N ARG A 95 -43.26 -22.80 22.00
CA ARG A 95 -44.52 -22.72 21.23
C ARG A 95 -45.55 -21.75 21.82
N ALA A 96 -45.41 -21.36 23.09
CA ALA A 96 -46.27 -20.41 23.77
C ALA A 96 -45.73 -18.97 23.67
N GLY A 97 -44.62 -18.74 22.97
CA GLY A 97 -44.01 -17.41 22.79
C GLY A 97 -43.20 -16.93 23.99
N ARG A 98 -42.84 -17.81 24.93
CA ARG A 98 -41.99 -17.48 26.08
C ARG A 98 -40.53 -17.75 25.75
N VAL A 99 -39.64 -16.88 26.19
CA VAL A 99 -38.19 -17.11 26.03
C VAL A 99 -37.77 -18.26 26.95
N VAL A 100 -37.23 -19.33 26.37
CA VAL A 100 -36.76 -20.52 27.08
C VAL A 100 -35.25 -20.62 27.13
N PHE A 101 -34.55 -20.04 26.15
CA PHE A 101 -33.09 -19.96 26.14
C PHE A 101 -32.61 -18.59 25.66
N CYS A 102 -31.40 -18.24 26.07
CA CYS A 102 -30.64 -17.13 25.50
C CYS A 102 -29.34 -17.69 24.90
N VAL A 103 -29.17 -17.51 23.58
CA VAL A 103 -27.92 -17.82 22.87
C VAL A 103 -27.10 -16.54 22.80
N THR A 104 -25.92 -16.55 23.40
CA THR A 104 -24.94 -15.47 23.35
C THR A 104 -23.81 -15.84 22.41
N ILE A 105 -23.60 -15.01 21.39
CA ILE A 105 -22.48 -15.10 20.46
C ILE A 105 -21.42 -14.08 20.91
N LEU A 106 -20.17 -14.52 21.01
CA LEU A 106 -19.03 -13.73 21.42
C LEU A 106 -18.10 -13.55 20.24
N ARG A 107 -17.77 -12.30 19.93
CA ARG A 107 -16.78 -11.94 18.91
C ARG A 107 -15.67 -11.13 19.52
N ASP A 108 -14.44 -11.41 19.09
CA ASP A 108 -13.29 -10.61 19.46
C ASP A 108 -13.27 -9.28 18.68
N GLU A 109 -13.17 -8.16 19.39
CA GLU A 109 -13.14 -6.82 18.80
C GLU A 109 -11.89 -6.58 17.94
N SER A 110 -10.75 -7.18 18.28
CA SER A 110 -9.47 -7.02 17.56
C SER A 110 -9.55 -7.45 16.09
N ARG A 111 -10.44 -8.39 15.76
CA ARG A 111 -10.61 -8.90 14.39
C ARG A 111 -11.41 -7.95 13.49
N LEU A 112 -12.30 -7.15 14.10
CA LEU A 112 -13.08 -6.13 13.40
C LEU A 112 -12.20 -4.95 13.00
N GLU A 113 -11.23 -4.59 13.83
CA GLU A 113 -10.18 -3.61 13.51
C GLU A 113 -9.25 -4.11 12.39
N GLU A 114 -8.84 -5.38 12.41
CA GLU A 114 -7.98 -5.94 11.35
C GLU A 114 -8.66 -5.93 9.97
N MET A 115 -9.94 -6.30 9.90
CA MET A 115 -10.71 -6.29 8.65
C MET A 115 -11.00 -4.86 8.17
N ARG A 116 -11.32 -3.94 9.08
CA ARG A 116 -11.47 -2.51 8.76
C ARG A 116 -10.15 -1.95 8.24
N GLY A 117 -9.04 -2.25 8.88
CA GLY A 117 -7.70 -1.85 8.45
C GLY A 117 -7.36 -2.36 7.05
N LYS A 118 -7.74 -3.60 6.70
CA LYS A 118 -7.57 -4.14 5.33
C LYS A 118 -8.41 -3.40 4.30
N ILE A 119 -9.67 -3.10 4.60
CA ILE A 119 -10.58 -2.36 3.70
C ILE A 119 -10.09 -0.91 3.53
N GLU A 120 -9.65 -0.28 4.61
CA GLU A 120 -9.16 1.10 4.61
C GLU A 120 -7.83 1.21 3.86
N PHE A 121 -6.92 0.25 4.06
CA PHE A 121 -5.70 0.10 3.27
C PHE A 121 -5.98 -0.06 1.78
N GLN A 122 -6.96 -0.91 1.40
CA GLN A 122 -7.36 -1.06 0.01
C GLN A 122 -7.96 0.22 -0.58
N LYS A 123 -8.76 0.97 0.21
CA LYS A 123 -9.29 2.27 -0.22
C LYS A 123 -8.21 3.33 -0.37
N GLU A 124 -7.23 3.38 0.53
CA GLU A 124 -6.09 4.31 0.43
C GLU A 124 -5.22 3.99 -0.79
N LEU A 125 -4.90 2.71 -1.01
CA LEU A 125 -4.20 2.28 -2.22
C LEU A 125 -4.97 2.68 -3.48
N LEU A 126 -6.28 2.47 -3.48
CA LEU A 126 -7.12 2.86 -4.59
C LEU A 126 -7.12 4.37 -4.80
N ASP A 127 -7.24 5.16 -3.74
CA ASP A 127 -7.22 6.64 -3.80
C ASP A 127 -5.89 7.16 -4.34
N VAL A 128 -4.76 6.65 -3.83
CA VAL A 128 -3.41 6.94 -4.35
C VAL A 128 -3.30 6.54 -5.82
N PHE A 129 -3.76 5.35 -6.18
CA PHE A 129 -3.76 4.88 -7.57
C PHE A 129 -4.63 5.77 -8.47
N THR A 130 -5.82 6.18 -8.04
CA THR A 130 -6.67 7.13 -8.80
C THR A 130 -6.05 8.51 -8.92
N LYS A 131 -5.40 9.03 -7.88
CA LYS A 131 -4.71 10.34 -7.93
C LYS A 131 -3.50 10.30 -8.87
N LEU A 132 -2.71 9.23 -8.82
CA LEU A 132 -1.59 9.03 -9.74
C LEU A 132 -2.08 8.80 -11.18
N SER A 133 -3.13 8.01 -11.39
CA SER A 133 -3.67 7.72 -12.74
C SER A 133 -4.45 8.88 -13.36
N SER A 134 -5.11 9.72 -12.57
CA SER A 134 -5.80 10.94 -13.05
C SER A 134 -4.83 12.05 -13.44
N ALA A 135 -3.71 12.20 -12.73
CA ALA A 135 -2.58 13.02 -13.16
C ALA A 135 -1.86 12.41 -14.40
N ALA A 136 -1.87 11.08 -14.56
CA ALA A 136 -1.22 10.38 -15.66
C ALA A 136 -2.01 10.37 -16.99
N ARG A 137 -3.32 10.68 -17.01
CA ARG A 137 -4.11 10.63 -18.27
C ARG A 137 -3.62 11.59 -19.37
N MET A 138 -2.86 12.64 -19.03
CA MET A 138 -2.22 13.51 -20.02
C MET A 138 -0.81 13.07 -20.45
N GLN A 139 -0.17 12.15 -19.72
CA GLN A 139 1.20 11.66 -19.98
C GLN A 139 1.27 10.20 -20.47
N ASP A 140 0.12 9.55 -20.63
CA ASP A 140 -0.01 8.20 -21.19
C ASP A 140 -0.45 8.18 -22.66
N ALA A 141 -0.38 9.33 -23.36
CA ALA A 141 -0.10 9.24 -24.78
C ALA A 141 1.23 8.50 -24.88
N ASP A 142 1.18 7.30 -25.43
CA ASP A 142 2.30 6.40 -25.61
C ASP A 142 3.33 7.12 -26.50
N MET A 143 4.15 7.98 -25.90
CA MET A 143 5.16 8.77 -26.61
C MET A 143 6.06 7.73 -27.29
N PRO A 144 6.00 7.60 -28.61
CA PRO A 144 6.83 6.64 -29.29
C PRO A 144 8.28 7.04 -29.03
N GLU A 145 9.08 6.05 -28.67
CA GLU A 145 10.50 6.27 -28.51
C GLU A 145 11.10 6.42 -29.90
N ILE A 146 11.45 7.65 -30.22
CA ILE A 146 12.05 7.99 -31.50
C ILE A 146 13.52 7.64 -31.39
N VAL A 147 13.87 6.49 -31.97
CA VAL A 147 15.21 5.92 -31.97
C VAL A 147 15.69 5.82 -33.41
N GLN A 148 16.40 6.84 -33.88
CA GLN A 148 17.10 6.84 -35.16
C GLN A 148 18.62 6.85 -34.94
N SER A 149 19.09 7.50 -33.87
CA SER A 149 20.51 7.54 -33.53
C SER A 149 21.04 6.19 -33.04
N GLY A 150 22.28 5.85 -33.43
CA GLY A 150 22.95 4.63 -32.98
C GLY A 150 23.17 4.58 -31.45
N SER A 151 23.36 5.75 -30.82
CA SER A 151 23.49 5.86 -29.36
C SER A 151 22.20 5.47 -28.64
N MET A 152 21.04 5.93 -29.11
CA MET A 152 19.75 5.52 -28.58
C MET A 152 19.43 4.05 -28.89
N ALA A 153 19.85 3.52 -30.04
CA ALA A 153 19.69 2.10 -30.36
C ALA A 153 20.50 1.19 -29.41
N ALA A 154 21.74 1.57 -29.09
CA ALA A 154 22.56 0.87 -28.12
C ALA A 154 21.96 0.95 -26.71
N LEU A 155 21.47 2.13 -26.32
CA LEU A 155 20.78 2.35 -25.04
C LEU A 155 19.54 1.46 -24.92
N ARG A 156 18.74 1.37 -25.99
CA ARG A 156 17.57 0.50 -26.10
C ARG A 156 17.91 -0.97 -25.89
N SER A 157 18.99 -1.45 -26.49
CA SER A 157 19.45 -2.82 -26.29
C SER A 157 19.80 -3.10 -24.82
N LYS A 158 20.50 -2.16 -24.16
CA LYS A 158 20.81 -2.26 -22.73
C LYS A 158 19.54 -2.27 -21.88
N ILE A 159 18.57 -1.40 -22.18
CA ILE A 159 17.26 -1.36 -21.49
C ILE A 159 16.57 -2.72 -21.56
N SER A 160 16.48 -3.32 -22.76
CA SER A 160 15.81 -4.61 -22.93
C SER A 160 16.51 -5.77 -22.21
N MET A 161 17.82 -5.68 -22.00
CA MET A 161 18.55 -6.63 -21.16
C MET A 161 18.26 -6.42 -19.67
N LEU A 162 18.36 -5.16 -19.19
CA LEU A 162 18.17 -4.81 -17.78
C LEU A 162 16.73 -4.98 -17.32
N ALA A 163 15.74 -4.76 -18.20
CA ALA A 163 14.33 -4.91 -17.90
C ALA A 163 13.98 -6.32 -17.41
N LYS A 164 14.69 -7.35 -17.90
CA LYS A 164 14.51 -8.76 -17.51
C LYS A 164 15.01 -9.10 -16.10
N THR A 165 15.70 -8.17 -15.45
CA THR A 165 16.24 -8.33 -14.09
C THR A 165 15.50 -7.41 -13.12
N ASP A 166 15.63 -7.67 -11.81
CA ASP A 166 15.15 -6.77 -10.75
C ASP A 166 16.24 -5.83 -10.22
N ALA A 167 17.38 -5.73 -10.92
CA ALA A 167 18.45 -4.83 -10.51
C ALA A 167 17.98 -3.37 -10.50
N PRO A 168 18.38 -2.57 -9.47
CA PRO A 168 18.22 -1.13 -9.49
C PRO A 168 18.87 -0.51 -10.73
N VAL A 169 18.14 0.38 -11.39
CA VAL A 169 18.63 1.11 -12.58
C VAL A 169 18.76 2.58 -12.24
N LEU A 170 19.94 3.17 -12.51
CA LEU A 170 20.20 4.59 -12.38
C LEU A 170 20.28 5.22 -13.78
N LEU A 171 19.32 6.11 -14.09
CA LEU A 171 19.26 6.90 -15.31
C LEU A 171 19.98 8.23 -15.09
N LEU A 172 21.02 8.48 -15.87
CA LEU A 172 21.77 9.73 -15.86
C LEU A 172 21.50 10.51 -17.14
N GLY A 173 21.40 11.82 -17.03
CA GLY A 173 21.27 12.71 -18.18
C GLY A 173 20.61 14.03 -17.80
N GLU A 174 20.70 15.00 -18.70
CA GLU A 174 20.20 16.35 -18.47
C GLU A 174 18.68 16.39 -18.27
N THR A 175 18.16 17.52 -17.80
CA THR A 175 16.71 17.74 -17.72
C THR A 175 16.10 17.65 -19.11
N GLY A 176 14.99 16.92 -19.25
CA GLY A 176 14.25 16.85 -20.52
C GLY A 176 14.79 15.86 -21.56
N VAL A 177 15.85 15.08 -21.28
CA VAL A 177 16.38 14.07 -22.23
C VAL A 177 15.50 12.83 -22.41
N GLY A 178 14.40 12.71 -21.65
CA GLY A 178 13.44 11.60 -21.74
C GLY A 178 13.62 10.49 -20.70
N LYS A 179 14.20 10.79 -19.53
CA LYS A 179 14.39 9.83 -18.41
C LYS A 179 13.09 9.11 -18.04
N ASP A 180 11.98 9.84 -17.98
CA ASP A 180 10.63 9.32 -17.73
C ASP A 180 10.19 8.24 -18.71
N VAL A 181 10.40 8.48 -20.01
CA VAL A 181 9.98 7.58 -21.08
C VAL A 181 10.76 6.26 -20.97
N LEU A 182 12.06 6.35 -20.69
CA LEU A 182 12.91 5.18 -20.53
C LEU A 182 12.62 4.41 -19.24
N ALA A 183 12.30 5.08 -18.13
CA ALA A 183 11.88 4.45 -16.89
C ALA A 183 10.59 3.65 -17.07
N LYS A 184 9.57 4.24 -17.71
CA LYS A 184 8.32 3.54 -18.07
C LYS A 184 8.61 2.33 -18.96
N ARG A 185 9.54 2.46 -19.90
CA ARG A 185 9.91 1.36 -20.81
C ARG A 185 10.58 0.19 -20.08
N ILE A 186 11.54 0.47 -19.19
CA ILE A 186 12.16 -0.56 -18.34
C ILE A 186 11.07 -1.35 -17.60
N HIS A 187 10.09 -0.66 -17.02
CA HIS A 187 8.97 -1.32 -16.33
C HIS A 187 8.11 -2.16 -17.27
N ARG A 188 7.70 -1.62 -18.44
CA ARG A 188 6.85 -2.33 -19.42
C ARG A 188 7.52 -3.56 -20.03
N GLU A 189 8.84 -3.56 -20.17
CA GLU A 189 9.63 -4.70 -20.65
C GLU A 189 10.00 -5.69 -19.54
N SER A 190 9.69 -5.37 -18.28
CA SER A 190 10.00 -6.23 -17.14
C SER A 190 8.96 -7.31 -16.87
N GLY A 191 9.31 -8.25 -16.00
CA GLY A 191 8.36 -9.21 -15.43
C GLY A 191 7.23 -8.56 -14.62
N ARG A 192 7.40 -7.29 -14.21
CA ARG A 192 6.47 -6.51 -13.37
C ARG A 192 5.56 -5.59 -14.16
N LYS A 193 5.50 -5.71 -15.50
CA LYS A 193 4.72 -4.84 -16.40
C LYS A 193 3.21 -4.71 -16.10
N ASN A 194 2.64 -5.68 -15.39
CA ASN A 194 1.22 -5.70 -14.99
C ASN A 194 1.02 -5.25 -13.52
N CYS A 195 2.10 -4.88 -12.84
CA CYS A 195 2.12 -4.43 -11.45
C CYS A 195 2.18 -2.89 -11.42
N PRO A 196 2.00 -2.25 -10.25
CA PRO A 196 2.04 -0.80 -10.14
C PRO A 196 3.37 -0.20 -10.60
N PHE A 197 3.31 0.93 -11.30
CA PHE A 197 4.44 1.82 -11.58
C PHE A 197 4.18 3.16 -10.91
N ILE A 198 4.95 3.48 -9.87
CA ILE A 198 4.76 4.71 -9.09
C ILE A 198 5.94 5.65 -9.34
N LYS A 199 5.67 6.78 -10.01
CA LYS A 199 6.62 7.88 -10.14
C LYS A 199 6.59 8.74 -8.87
N VAL A 200 7.77 9.04 -8.35
CA VAL A 200 7.98 10.01 -7.28
C VAL A 200 9.00 11.03 -7.76
N ASP A 201 8.60 12.29 -7.84
CA ASP A 201 9.49 13.40 -8.15
C ASP A 201 10.03 13.98 -6.83
N CYS A 202 11.28 13.65 -6.53
CA CYS A 202 11.94 14.04 -5.28
C CYS A 202 12.21 15.55 -5.18
N GLY A 203 12.23 16.27 -6.31
CA GLY A 203 12.41 17.73 -6.33
C GLY A 203 11.11 18.51 -6.14
N SER A 204 9.96 17.94 -6.54
CA SER A 204 8.65 18.62 -6.48
C SER A 204 8.00 18.58 -5.09
N ILE A 205 8.30 17.56 -4.29
CA ILE A 205 7.69 17.38 -2.96
C ILE A 205 8.48 18.16 -1.92
N SER A 206 7.78 18.94 -1.10
CA SER A 206 8.42 19.70 -0.02
C SER A 206 9.25 18.78 0.91
N PRO A 207 10.46 19.19 1.33
CA PRO A 207 11.30 18.40 2.24
C PRO A 207 10.62 18.00 3.56
N GLY A 208 9.63 18.78 4.02
CA GLY A 208 8.86 18.44 5.22
C GLY A 208 7.80 17.36 5.01
N LEU A 209 7.43 17.07 3.75
CA LEU A 209 6.38 16.11 3.40
C LEU A 209 6.94 14.84 2.74
N ILE A 210 8.11 14.92 2.09
CA ILE A 210 8.70 13.80 1.36
C ILE A 210 8.81 12.51 2.21
N GLU A 211 9.03 12.63 3.52
CA GLU A 211 9.08 11.49 4.42
C GLU A 211 7.74 10.75 4.53
N THR A 212 6.67 11.51 4.78
CA THR A 212 5.33 10.95 4.95
C THR A 212 4.71 10.53 3.62
N GLU A 213 5.12 11.15 2.51
CA GLU A 213 4.75 10.71 1.16
C GLU A 213 5.45 9.40 0.78
N LEU A 214 6.78 9.30 0.91
CA LEU A 214 7.54 8.11 0.50
C LEU A 214 7.25 6.90 1.40
N PHE A 215 7.29 7.08 2.72
CA PHE A 215 7.29 5.99 3.69
C PHE A 215 5.96 5.84 4.43
N GLY A 216 5.03 6.79 4.30
CA GLY A 216 3.74 6.75 5.00
C GLY A 216 3.85 7.03 6.50
N TYR A 217 2.71 7.08 7.17
CA TYR A 217 2.62 7.29 8.61
C TYR A 217 1.45 6.53 9.24
N VAL A 218 1.55 6.23 10.53
CA VAL A 218 0.46 5.65 11.33
C VAL A 218 -0.43 6.76 11.86
N GLY A 219 -1.74 6.52 11.96
CA GLY A 219 -2.69 7.50 12.48
C GLY A 219 -2.32 8.03 13.88
N GLY A 220 -2.50 9.33 14.10
CA GLY A 220 -2.23 9.97 15.39
C GLY A 220 -0.75 10.27 15.70
N THR A 221 0.15 10.19 14.71
CA THR A 221 1.59 10.44 14.90
C THR A 221 1.97 11.91 15.12
N PHE A 222 1.23 12.86 14.56
CA PHE A 222 1.48 14.29 14.70
C PHE A 222 0.17 15.09 14.58
N SER A 223 0.18 16.37 14.98
CA SER A 223 -1.00 17.23 14.88
C SER A 223 -1.36 17.46 13.41
N GLY A 224 -2.60 17.14 13.03
CA GLY A 224 -3.08 17.21 11.65
C GLY A 224 -2.87 15.92 10.83
N ALA A 225 -2.26 14.88 11.40
CA ALA A 225 -2.22 13.55 10.77
C ALA A 225 -3.65 13.00 10.60
N ASN A 226 -3.91 12.35 9.46
CA ASN A 226 -5.15 11.59 9.30
C ASN A 226 -5.24 10.53 10.41
N ARG A 227 -6.43 10.39 11.03
CA ARG A 227 -6.66 9.43 12.11
C ARG A 227 -6.42 7.98 11.68
N ASN A 228 -6.54 7.70 10.38
CA ASN A 228 -6.32 6.38 9.81
C ASN A 228 -4.88 6.15 9.33
N GLY A 229 -4.03 7.18 9.37
CA GLY A 229 -2.68 7.14 8.81
C GLY A 229 -2.66 7.43 7.31
N LYS A 230 -1.56 7.05 6.67
CA LYS A 230 -1.36 7.13 5.22
C LYS A 230 -0.37 6.06 4.76
N VAL A 231 -0.74 5.32 3.71
CA VAL A 231 0.20 4.44 2.98
C VAL A 231 1.26 5.26 2.24
N GLY A 232 2.53 4.85 2.35
CA GLY A 232 3.64 5.48 1.63
C GLY A 232 3.69 5.04 0.16
N LEU A 233 4.28 5.87 -0.70
CA LEU A 233 4.41 5.60 -2.14
C LEU A 233 5.24 4.34 -2.43
N ILE A 234 6.25 4.02 -1.60
CA ILE A 234 7.01 2.77 -1.76
C ILE A 234 6.13 1.56 -1.45
N GLU A 235 5.32 1.64 -0.40
CA GLU A 235 4.40 0.57 -0.03
C GLU A 235 3.27 0.40 -1.06
N ALA A 236 2.80 1.49 -1.66
CA ALA A 236 1.82 1.45 -2.72
C ALA A 236 2.34 0.77 -4.01
N ALA A 237 3.66 0.68 -4.17
CA ALA A 237 4.32 0.06 -5.31
C ALA A 237 4.71 -1.41 -5.06
N ASP A 238 4.20 -2.03 -4.00
CA ASP A 238 4.51 -3.43 -3.66
C ASP A 238 4.24 -4.37 -4.85
N SER A 239 5.14 -5.35 -5.06
CA SER A 239 5.26 -6.20 -6.26
C SER A 239 5.56 -5.45 -7.58
N GLY A 240 5.60 -4.12 -7.57
CA GLY A 240 5.73 -3.25 -8.73
C GLY A 240 7.08 -2.57 -8.85
N THR A 241 7.06 -1.32 -9.30
CA THR A 241 8.26 -0.50 -9.54
C THR A 241 8.05 0.92 -9.03
N VAL A 242 9.03 1.44 -8.30
CA VAL A 242 9.12 2.87 -7.96
C VAL A 242 10.15 3.52 -8.86
N TYR A 243 9.73 4.61 -9.51
CA TYR A 243 10.61 5.49 -10.25
C TYR A 243 10.87 6.77 -9.43
N LEU A 244 12.10 6.93 -8.94
CA LEU A 244 12.57 8.08 -8.18
C LEU A 244 13.22 9.10 -9.12
N ASP A 245 12.46 10.09 -9.54
CA ASP A 245 12.93 11.19 -10.39
C ASP A 245 13.64 12.25 -9.56
N GLU A 246 14.72 12.79 -10.10
CA GLU A 246 15.63 13.72 -9.43
C GLU A 246 16.09 13.24 -8.03
N ILE A 247 16.58 11.99 -7.95
CA ILE A 247 17.05 11.37 -6.69
C ILE A 247 18.14 12.20 -5.97
N GLY A 248 18.90 13.02 -6.72
CA GLY A 248 19.89 13.94 -6.17
C GLY A 248 19.30 15.12 -5.39
N GLU A 249 17.97 15.31 -5.38
CA GLU A 249 17.25 16.28 -4.55
C GLU A 249 16.75 15.66 -3.23
N LEU A 250 16.88 14.35 -3.05
CA LEU A 250 16.35 13.67 -1.88
C LEU A 250 17.12 14.09 -0.61
N PRO A 251 16.45 14.57 0.46
CA PRO A 251 17.14 14.97 1.69
C PRO A 251 17.94 13.82 2.34
N ILE A 252 19.09 14.13 2.97
CA ILE A 252 19.98 13.15 3.63
C ILE A 252 19.26 12.21 4.60
N ALA A 253 18.30 12.74 5.37
CA ALA A 253 17.51 11.93 6.29
C ALA A 253 16.73 10.83 5.54
N MET A 254 16.17 11.16 4.36
CA MET A 254 15.41 10.22 3.55
C MET A 254 16.30 9.24 2.80
N GLN A 255 17.49 9.68 2.37
CA GLN A 255 18.50 8.79 1.79
C GLN A 255 18.86 7.64 2.73
N THR A 256 18.94 7.91 4.04
CA THR A 256 19.21 6.88 5.06
C THR A 256 18.08 5.85 5.14
N ARG A 257 16.82 6.28 5.02
CA ARG A 257 15.67 5.37 5.04
C ARG A 257 15.54 4.57 3.74
N LEU A 258 15.79 5.22 2.60
CA LEU A 258 15.83 4.55 1.30
C LEU A 258 16.94 3.50 1.23
N LEU A 259 18.12 3.78 1.81
CA LEU A 259 19.21 2.81 1.91
C LEU A 259 18.78 1.55 2.67
N ARG A 260 18.12 1.71 3.83
CA ARG A 260 17.60 0.57 4.60
C ARG A 260 16.60 -0.24 3.78
N PHE A 261 15.70 0.44 3.07
CA PHE A 261 14.77 -0.23 2.17
C PHE A 261 15.50 -1.05 1.08
N LEU A 262 16.51 -0.47 0.42
CA LEU A 262 17.31 -1.15 -0.60
C LEU A 262 18.15 -2.33 -0.05
N GLN A 263 18.46 -2.35 1.24
CA GLN A 263 19.23 -3.40 1.88
C GLN A 263 18.35 -4.55 2.37
N ASP A 264 17.27 -4.23 3.08
CA ASP A 264 16.48 -5.21 3.82
C ASP A 264 15.16 -5.56 3.12
N GLY A 265 14.74 -4.75 2.13
CA GLY A 265 13.42 -4.86 1.50
C GLY A 265 12.29 -4.47 2.44
N GLU A 266 12.58 -3.67 3.47
CA GLU A 266 11.65 -3.33 4.53
C GLU A 266 11.40 -1.83 4.62
N VAL A 267 10.12 -1.45 4.77
CA VAL A 267 9.70 -0.08 5.05
C VAL A 267 9.04 -0.03 6.42
N LEU A 268 9.50 0.89 7.26
CA LEU A 268 8.85 1.27 8.50
C LEU A 268 8.03 2.54 8.22
N ARG A 269 6.75 2.61 8.59
CA ARG A 269 6.00 3.88 8.51
C ARG A 269 6.45 4.83 9.62
N VAL A 270 6.27 6.14 9.44
CA VAL A 270 6.50 7.10 10.53
C VAL A 270 5.59 6.75 11.71
N GLY A 271 6.18 6.60 12.90
CA GLY A 271 5.52 6.18 14.14
C GLY A 271 5.12 4.71 14.24
N ALA A 272 5.44 3.88 13.25
CA ALA A 272 5.30 2.43 13.40
C ALA A 272 6.47 1.84 14.19
N THR A 273 6.22 0.74 14.89
CA THR A 273 7.25 -0.04 15.63
C THR A 273 7.70 -1.28 14.88
N HIS A 274 6.95 -1.73 13.87
CA HIS A 274 7.22 -2.94 13.11
C HIS A 274 7.40 -2.63 11.63
N PRO A 275 8.51 -3.07 11.00
CA PRO A 275 8.71 -2.90 9.58
C PRO A 275 7.78 -3.81 8.78
N LYS A 276 7.48 -3.40 7.54
CA LYS A 276 6.77 -4.18 6.55
C LYS A 276 7.72 -4.54 5.42
N ARG A 277 7.85 -5.83 5.14
CA ARG A 277 8.62 -6.33 3.99
C ARG A 277 7.84 -6.13 2.70
N LEU A 278 8.50 -5.61 1.68
CA LEU A 278 7.94 -5.28 0.38
C LEU A 278 8.86 -5.82 -0.72
N ASP A 279 8.28 -6.10 -1.87
CA ASP A 279 9.01 -6.49 -3.06
C ASP A 279 8.85 -5.41 -4.14
N VAL A 280 9.77 -4.43 -4.16
CA VAL A 280 9.69 -3.28 -5.07
C VAL A 280 10.97 -3.13 -5.85
N ARG A 281 10.86 -3.05 -7.17
CA ARG A 281 11.98 -2.68 -8.04
C ARG A 281 12.19 -1.16 -8.03
N ILE A 282 13.45 -0.72 -7.94
CA ILE A 282 13.81 0.71 -7.98
C ILE A 282 14.38 1.09 -9.35
N ILE A 283 13.88 2.19 -9.91
CA ILE A 283 14.51 2.95 -10.99
C ILE A 283 14.75 4.35 -10.44
N ALA A 284 15.96 4.87 -10.49
CA ALA A 284 16.29 6.23 -10.06
C ALA A 284 16.77 7.05 -11.25
N ALA A 285 16.53 8.36 -11.22
CA ALA A 285 16.99 9.29 -12.24
C ALA A 285 17.52 10.58 -11.61
N THR A 286 18.52 11.19 -12.23
CA THR A 286 19.04 12.50 -11.79
C THR A 286 19.76 13.19 -12.94
N ASN A 287 19.72 14.52 -12.94
CA ASN A 287 20.62 15.36 -13.75
C ASN A 287 21.89 15.80 -12.99
N LYS A 288 21.93 15.66 -11.66
CA LYS A 288 23.06 16.06 -10.82
C LYS A 288 24.23 15.09 -10.93
N ASP A 289 25.43 15.65 -10.83
CA ASP A 289 26.65 14.90 -10.54
C ASP A 289 26.62 14.39 -9.09
N LEU A 290 26.22 13.14 -8.91
CA LEU A 290 26.15 12.49 -7.60
C LEU A 290 27.53 12.33 -6.96
N GLU A 291 28.62 12.22 -7.73
CA GLU A 291 29.97 12.12 -7.16
C GLU A 291 30.38 13.46 -6.54
N SER A 292 30.01 14.58 -7.18
CA SER A 292 30.17 15.91 -6.57
C SER A 292 29.28 16.09 -5.34
N ALA A 293 28.02 15.66 -5.40
CA ALA A 293 27.10 15.73 -4.26
C ALA A 293 27.57 14.89 -3.06
N ILE A 294 28.28 13.78 -3.31
CA ILE A 294 28.94 13.00 -2.25
C ILE A 294 30.08 13.81 -1.61
N ARG A 295 30.91 14.47 -2.42
CA ARG A 295 32.02 15.31 -1.92
C ARG A 295 31.53 16.49 -1.09
N SER A 296 30.37 17.07 -1.41
CA SER A 296 29.74 18.15 -0.64
C SER A 296 28.92 17.68 0.57
N GLY A 297 28.74 16.37 0.75
CA GLY A 297 27.94 15.80 1.85
C GLY A 297 26.42 15.88 1.63
N GLU A 298 25.99 16.21 0.42
CA GLU A 298 24.57 16.29 0.02
C GLU A 298 24.00 14.93 -0.40
N PHE A 299 24.87 13.98 -0.74
CA PHE A 299 24.46 12.62 -1.10
C PHE A 299 25.33 11.56 -0.41
N ARG A 300 24.71 10.47 0.07
CA ARG A 300 25.42 9.41 0.75
C ARG A 300 26.11 8.46 -0.24
N SER A 301 27.38 8.16 0.02
CA SER A 301 28.17 7.24 -0.81
C SER A 301 27.62 5.81 -0.80
N ASP A 302 27.15 5.31 0.34
CA ASP A 302 26.59 3.95 0.48
C ASP A 302 25.30 3.76 -0.33
N LEU A 303 24.40 4.76 -0.33
CA LEU A 303 23.22 4.78 -1.18
C LEU A 303 23.60 4.81 -2.66
N TYR A 304 24.58 5.65 -3.03
CA TYR A 304 25.05 5.73 -4.41
C TYR A 304 25.53 4.38 -4.94
N TYR A 305 26.35 3.65 -4.18
CA TYR A 305 26.81 2.32 -4.60
C TYR A 305 25.69 1.28 -4.72
N ARG A 306 24.61 1.40 -3.93
CA ARG A 306 23.43 0.54 -4.07
C ARG A 306 22.59 0.87 -5.29
N LEU A 307 22.56 2.14 -5.72
CA LEU A 307 21.84 2.58 -6.92
C LEU A 307 22.66 2.34 -8.21
N ARG A 308 23.99 2.43 -8.13
CA ARG A 308 24.93 2.31 -9.27
C ARG A 308 25.16 0.85 -9.72
N ILE A 309 24.16 -0.03 -9.61
CA ILE A 309 24.26 -1.43 -10.06
C ILE A 309 24.15 -1.51 -11.59
N ALA A 310 23.16 -0.83 -12.15
CA ALA A 310 23.01 -0.68 -13.60
C ALA A 310 22.85 0.80 -13.94
N VAL A 311 23.84 1.39 -14.62
CA VAL A 311 23.84 2.80 -15.00
C VAL A 311 23.55 2.94 -16.48
N LEU A 312 22.61 3.82 -16.81
CA LEU A 312 22.24 4.18 -18.17
C LEU A 312 22.38 5.68 -18.35
N GLU A 313 23.38 6.10 -19.11
CA GLU A 313 23.59 7.49 -19.51
C GLU A 313 22.79 7.79 -20.79
N ILE A 314 21.97 8.83 -20.72
CA ILE A 314 21.08 9.25 -21.80
C ILE A 314 21.72 10.48 -22.44
N PRO A 315 22.14 10.39 -23.72
CA PRO A 315 22.82 11.50 -24.37
C PRO A 315 21.88 12.70 -24.55
N PRO A 316 22.39 13.93 -24.38
CA PRO A 316 21.63 15.13 -24.70
C PRO A 316 21.32 15.20 -26.20
N LEU A 317 20.28 15.97 -26.57
CA LEU A 317 19.78 15.97 -27.95
C LEU A 317 20.84 16.37 -28.98
N ARG A 318 21.78 17.25 -28.60
CA ARG A 318 22.94 17.66 -29.42
C ARG A 318 23.91 16.54 -29.81
N GLU A 319 23.94 15.44 -29.04
CA GLU A 319 24.76 14.25 -29.30
C GLU A 319 23.98 13.15 -30.06
N ARG A 320 22.68 13.37 -30.30
CA ARG A 320 21.80 12.46 -31.05
C ARG A 320 20.99 13.23 -32.10
N ARG A 321 21.69 13.96 -32.96
CA ARG A 321 21.09 14.87 -33.96
C ARG A 321 20.14 14.18 -34.94
N ASP A 322 20.37 12.90 -35.23
CA ASP A 322 19.50 12.10 -36.09
C ASP A 322 18.08 11.93 -35.51
N ASP A 323 17.92 12.12 -34.20
CA ASP A 323 16.61 12.05 -33.53
C ASP A 323 15.84 13.39 -33.58
N ILE A 324 16.49 14.52 -33.92
CA ILE A 324 15.89 15.87 -33.85
C ILE A 324 14.69 16.01 -34.78
N LEU A 325 14.87 15.79 -36.09
CA LEU A 325 13.79 15.98 -37.06
C LEU A 325 12.66 14.96 -36.88
N PRO A 326 12.95 13.65 -36.72
CA PRO A 326 11.90 12.68 -36.40
C PRO A 326 11.08 13.07 -35.17
N MET A 327 11.73 13.57 -34.10
CA MET A 327 11.06 14.05 -32.90
C MET A 327 10.24 15.31 -33.14
N ALA A 328 10.77 16.27 -33.91
CA ALA A 328 10.04 17.47 -34.28
C ALA A 328 8.77 17.12 -35.07
N HIS A 329 8.86 16.27 -36.09
CA HIS A 329 7.71 15.85 -36.90
C HIS A 329 6.66 15.12 -36.08
N PHE A 330 7.09 14.21 -35.19
CA PHE A 330 6.17 13.54 -34.28
C PHE A 330 5.36 14.53 -33.43
N PHE A 331 6.02 15.50 -32.81
CA PHE A 331 5.31 16.51 -32.01
C PHE A 331 4.42 17.40 -32.88
N LEU A 332 4.85 17.75 -34.08
CA LEU A 332 4.03 18.52 -35.01
C LEU A 332 2.75 17.77 -35.38
N ASP A 333 2.85 16.47 -35.68
CA ASP A 333 1.71 15.62 -36.00
C ASP A 333 0.77 15.45 -34.81
N PHE A 334 1.33 15.26 -33.61
CA PHE A 334 0.56 15.21 -32.36
C PHE A 334 -0.26 16.49 -32.16
N TYR A 335 0.36 17.66 -32.31
CA TYR A 335 -0.32 18.95 -32.12
C TYR A 335 -1.27 19.29 -33.27
N ASN A 336 -0.95 18.90 -34.51
CA ASN A 336 -1.87 18.98 -35.64
C ASN A 336 -3.15 18.22 -35.34
N HIS A 337 -3.04 16.97 -34.86
CA HIS A 337 -4.20 16.17 -34.49
C HIS A 337 -4.98 16.80 -33.32
N LYS A 338 -4.29 17.18 -32.24
CA LYS A 338 -4.90 17.77 -31.04
C LYS A 338 -5.69 19.04 -31.32
N TYR A 339 -5.19 19.89 -32.24
CA TYR A 339 -5.79 21.19 -32.52
C TYR A 339 -6.52 21.26 -33.87
N GLY A 340 -6.68 20.12 -34.57
CA GLY A 340 -7.33 20.07 -35.88
C GLY A 340 -6.64 20.91 -36.96
N ARG A 341 -5.31 21.03 -36.88
CA ARG A 341 -4.49 21.79 -37.84
C ARG A 341 -3.76 20.87 -38.82
N LYS A 342 -3.26 21.45 -39.91
CA LYS A 342 -2.38 20.81 -40.89
C LYS A 342 -1.19 21.71 -41.18
N MET A 343 -0.25 21.73 -40.24
CA MET A 343 0.99 22.48 -40.32
C MET A 343 2.14 21.55 -40.76
N SER A 344 3.13 22.10 -41.47
CA SER A 344 4.39 21.44 -41.81
C SER A 344 5.56 22.35 -41.45
N PHE A 345 6.76 21.78 -41.21
CA PHE A 345 7.97 22.60 -41.11
C PHE A 345 8.41 23.05 -42.50
N SER A 346 9.05 24.22 -42.57
CA SER A 346 9.78 24.64 -43.75
C SER A 346 11.21 24.09 -43.69
N ALA A 347 11.88 23.94 -44.83
CA ALA A 347 13.27 23.50 -44.87
C ALA A 347 14.21 24.41 -44.05
N GLY A 348 13.92 25.72 -44.01
CA GLY A 348 14.66 26.67 -43.16
C GLY A 348 14.49 26.39 -41.66
N ALA A 349 13.28 26.03 -41.23
CA ALA A 349 13.02 25.65 -39.84
C ALA A 349 13.72 24.34 -39.46
N GLU A 350 13.68 23.34 -40.33
CA GLU A 350 14.36 22.04 -40.11
C GLU A 350 15.88 22.21 -40.00
N ASN A 351 16.48 23.00 -40.90
CA ASN A 351 17.90 23.32 -40.85
C ASN A 351 18.28 24.07 -39.56
N ALA A 352 17.45 25.01 -39.12
CA ALA A 352 17.68 25.74 -37.88
C ALA A 352 17.61 24.81 -36.65
N MET A 353 16.66 23.86 -36.63
CA MET A 353 16.55 22.87 -35.55
C MET A 353 17.78 21.94 -35.49
N GLN A 354 18.30 21.51 -36.64
CA GLN A 354 19.51 20.67 -36.73
C GLN A 354 20.82 21.41 -36.35
N ALA A 355 20.86 22.72 -36.57
CA ALA A 355 22.02 23.55 -36.25
C ALA A 355 22.07 24.00 -34.78
N HIS A 356 20.94 23.92 -34.06
CA HIS A 356 20.84 24.34 -32.67
C HIS A 356 21.57 23.37 -31.71
N ALA A 357 22.10 23.89 -30.61
CA ALA A 357 22.92 23.14 -29.66
C ALA A 357 22.13 22.39 -28.59
N TRP A 358 20.80 22.53 -28.59
CA TRP A 358 19.80 21.92 -27.68
C TRP A 358 20.32 21.65 -26.27
#